data_AF-A0A840J1J4-F1
#
_entry.id   AF-A0A840J1J4-F1
#
_cell.length_a   1.000
_cell.length_b   1.000
_cell.length_c   1.000
_cell.angle_alpha   90.00
_cell.angle_beta   90.00
_cell.angle_gamma   90.00
#
_symmetry.space_group_name_H-M   'P 1'
#
loop_
_entity.id
_entity.type
_entity.pdbx_description
1 polymer ?
#
loop_
_entity_poly.entity_id
_entity_poly.type
_entity_poly.pdbx_seq_one_letter_code
_entity_poly.pdbx_strand_id
1 'polypeptide(L)'
;MRTIPGRPAIAAVWLIAAGAVLLGMGFLAEITTPPNSGANIGAAGFFLLGLYATGAGLLVGVAAAVVRLRRSAWKRLVPFS
;
A
#
# COMPACT_ATOMS: atom_id res chain seq x y z
N MET A 1 -25.08 5.57 7.32
CA MET A 1 -24.11 4.77 8.09
C MET A 1 -22.71 5.05 7.58
N ARG A 2 -21.88 5.79 8.33
CA ARG A 2 -20.50 6.14 7.94
C ARG A 2 -19.59 4.96 8.30
N THR A 3 -19.06 4.23 7.32
CA THR A 3 -18.19 3.08 7.61
C THR A 3 -16.79 3.58 7.88
N ILE A 4 -16.44 3.73 9.16
CA ILE A 4 -15.07 4.06 9.56
C ILE A 4 -14.18 2.89 9.10
N PRO A 5 -13.14 3.13 8.27
CA PRO A 5 -12.22 2.07 7.88
C PRO A 5 -11.55 1.50 9.13
N GLY A 6 -11.49 0.17 9.22
CA GLY A 6 -10.77 -0.47 10.32
C GLY A 6 -9.29 -0.09 10.30
N ARG A 7 -8.62 -0.14 11.46
CA ARG A 7 -7.16 0.06 11.61
C ARG A 7 -6.30 -0.55 10.48
N PRO A 8 -6.52 -1.79 10.00
CA PRO A 8 -5.72 -2.34 8.90
C PRO A 8 -5.96 -1.66 7.54
N ALA A 9 -7.18 -1.17 7.27
CA ALA A 9 -7.46 -0.42 6.04
C ALA A 9 -6.78 0.96 6.06
N ILE A 10 -6.71 1.61 7.23
CA ILE A 10 -5.96 2.86 7.40
C ILE A 10 -4.47 2.62 7.18
N ALA A 11 -3.90 1.57 7.78
CA ALA A 11 -2.50 1.20 7.59
C ALA A 11 -2.18 0.87 6.11
N ALA A 12 -3.05 0.14 5.43
CA ALA A 12 -2.93 -0.17 4.00
C ALA A 12 -2.86 1.10 3.14
N VAL A 13 -3.73 2.09 3.40
CA VAL A 13 -3.71 3.37 2.70
C VAL A 13 -2.39 4.10 2.91
N TRP A 14 -1.88 4.16 4.14
CA TRP A 14 -0.60 4.79 4.42
C TRP A 14 0.59 4.09 3.75
N LEU A 15 0.59 2.75 3.72
CA LEU A 15 1.62 1.97 3.03
C LEU A 15 1.60 2.21 1.52
N ILE A 16 0.41 2.28 0.91
CA ILE A 16 0.26 2.60 -0.51
C ILE A 16 0.71 4.03 -0.80
N ALA A 17 0.31 5.00 0.04
CA ALA A 17 0.71 6.39 -0.13
C ALA A 17 2.22 6.57 0.00
N ALA A 18 2.84 5.97 1.02
CA ALA A 18 4.30 5.96 1.19
C ALA A 18 5.00 5.29 -0.01
N GLY A 19 4.47 4.16 -0.48
CA GLY A 19 4.97 3.46 -1.65
C GLY A 19 4.94 4.32 -2.92
N ALA A 20 3.82 5.00 -3.18
CA ALA A 20 3.67 5.90 -4.31
C ALA A 20 4.64 7.09 -4.25
N VAL A 21 4.82 7.69 -3.07
CA VAL A 21 5.81 8.76 -2.87
C VAL A 21 7.23 8.27 -3.14
N LEU A 22 7.59 7.09 -2.65
CA LEU A 22 8.92 6.49 -2.87
C LEU A 22 9.17 6.17 -4.35
N LEU A 23 8.17 5.63 -5.06
CA LEU A 23 8.25 5.41 -6.50
C LEU A 23 8.45 6.73 -7.27
N GLY A 24 7.70 7.77 -6.89
CA GLY A 24 7.84 9.11 -7.47
C GLY A 24 9.21 9.72 -7.20
N MET A 25 9.74 9.58 -5.99
CA MET A 25 11.09 10.03 -5.62
C MET A 25 12.18 9.27 -6.38
N GLY A 26 12.04 7.95 -6.55
CA GLY A 26 12.95 7.15 -7.37
C GLY A 26 12.95 7.61 -8.82
N PHE A 27 11.77 7.89 -9.38
CA PHE A 27 11.65 8.40 -10.75
C PHE A 27 12.25 9.80 -10.91
N LEU A 28 11.97 10.71 -9.97
CA LEU A 28 12.57 12.03 -9.96
C LEU A 28 14.09 11.97 -9.84
N ALA A 29 14.63 11.09 -9.00
CA ALA A 29 16.06 10.86 -8.91
C ALA A 29 16.61 10.39 -10.26
N GLU A 30 16.02 9.35 -10.88
CA GLU A 30 16.49 8.81 -12.15
C GLU A 30 16.59 9.88 -13.26
N ILE A 31 15.61 10.79 -13.36
CA ILE A 31 15.62 11.85 -14.40
C ILE A 31 16.52 13.04 -14.06
N THR A 32 16.83 13.27 -12.78
CA THR A 32 17.61 14.44 -12.34
C THR A 32 19.08 14.13 -12.09
N THR A 33 19.46 12.85 -11.95
CA THR A 33 20.86 12.49 -11.67
C THR A 33 21.65 12.16 -12.93
N PRO A 34 22.95 12.54 -12.99
CA PRO A 34 23.79 12.21 -14.13
C PRO A 34 23.96 10.70 -14.30
N PRO A 35 23.92 10.19 -15.56
CA PRO A 35 24.13 8.78 -15.83
C PRO A 35 25.51 8.31 -15.33
N ASN A 36 25.56 7.10 -14.79
CA ASN A 36 26.75 6.47 -14.19
C ASN A 36 27.27 7.12 -12.90
N SER A 37 26.48 7.96 -12.24
CA SER A 37 26.77 8.39 -10.88
C SER A 37 26.26 7.37 -9.85
N GLY A 38 26.95 7.21 -8.72
CA GLY A 38 26.50 6.34 -7.62
C GLY A 38 25.14 6.74 -7.03
N ALA A 39 24.60 7.90 -7.40
CA ALA A 39 23.28 8.35 -7.01
C ALA A 39 22.13 7.55 -7.68
N ASN A 40 22.38 6.90 -8.83
CA ASN A 40 21.42 5.96 -9.43
C ASN A 40 21.14 4.73 -8.53
N ILE A 41 22.07 4.38 -7.64
CA ILE A 41 21.86 3.32 -6.63
C ILE A 41 20.77 3.76 -5.62
N GLY A 42 20.76 5.04 -5.26
CA GLY A 42 19.72 5.64 -4.42
C GLY A 42 18.35 5.61 -5.10
N ALA A 43 18.29 5.99 -6.38
CA ALA A 43 17.07 5.93 -7.19
C ALA A 43 16.49 4.50 -7.24
N ALA A 44 17.32 3.50 -7.53
CA ALA A 44 16.93 2.09 -7.49
C ALA A 44 16.42 1.64 -6.10
N GLY A 45 17.06 2.11 -5.03
CA GLY A 45 16.61 1.87 -3.65
C GLY A 45 15.21 2.42 -3.37
N PHE A 46 14.93 3.66 -3.79
CA PHE A 46 13.60 4.27 -3.65
C PHE A 46 12.54 3.51 -4.45
N PHE A 47 12.86 3.06 -5.66
CA PHE A 47 11.94 2.25 -6.46
C PHE A 47 11.60 0.91 -5.81
N LEU A 48 12.62 0.16 -5.35
CA LEU A 48 12.40 -1.15 -4.71
C LEU A 48 11.60 -0.98 -3.42
N LEU A 49 11.98 -0.03 -2.56
CA LEU A 49 11.26 0.23 -1.31
C LEU A 49 9.81 0.66 -1.58
N GLY A 50 9.60 1.52 -2.58
CA GLY A 50 8.28 1.97 -3.00
C GLY A 50 7.40 0.83 -3.52
N LEU A 51 7.97 -0.09 -4.29
CA LEU A 51 7.29 -1.28 -4.80
C LEU A 51 6.88 -2.22 -3.65
N TYR A 52 7.79 -2.49 -2.71
CA TYR A 52 7.50 -3.32 -1.54
C TYR A 52 6.45 -2.70 -0.63
N ALA A 53 6.53 -1.39 -0.36
CA ALA A 53 5.54 -0.68 0.46
C ALA A 53 4.15 -0.70 -0.19
N THR A 54 4.08 -0.47 -1.50
CA THR A 54 2.83 -0.53 -2.27
C THR A 54 2.25 -1.95 -2.25
N GLY A 55 3.08 -2.96 -2.52
CA GLY A 55 2.67 -4.36 -2.51
C GLY A 55 2.17 -4.81 -1.14
N ALA A 56 2.88 -4.47 -0.06
CA ALA A 56 2.45 -4.75 1.30
C ALA A 56 1.12 -4.07 1.64
N GLY A 57 0.96 -2.80 1.26
CA GLY A 57 -0.30 -2.06 1.46
C GLY A 57 -1.48 -2.72 0.72
N LEU A 58 -1.27 -3.16 -0.53
CA LEU A 58 -2.29 -3.89 -1.29
C LEU A 58 -2.66 -5.22 -0.62
N LEU A 59 -1.68 -6.02 -0.20
CA LEU A 59 -1.94 -7.29 0.49
C LEU A 59 -2.74 -7.10 1.78
N VAL A 60 -2.36 -6.11 2.60
CA VAL A 60 -3.09 -5.78 3.85
C VAL A 60 -4.50 -5.29 3.55
N GLY A 61 -4.66 -4.43 2.53
CA GLY A 61 -5.97 -3.92 2.11
C GLY A 61 -6.92 -5.01 1.62
N VAL A 62 -6.42 -5.92 0.76
CA VAL A 62 -7.18 -7.06 0.26
C VAL A 62 -7.56 -8.00 1.40
N ALA A 63 -6.63 -8.34 2.30
CA ALA A 63 -6.92 -9.18 3.46
C ALA A 63 -8.02 -8.57 4.35
N ALA A 64 -7.94 -7.26 4.62
CA ALA A 64 -8.95 -6.55 5.40
C ALA A 64 -10.33 -6.56 4.71
N ALA A 65 -10.36 -6.40 3.38
CA ALA A 65 -11.59 -6.46 2.59
C ALA A 65 -12.22 -7.86 2.63
N VAL A 66 -11.42 -8.92 2.46
CA VAL A 66 -11.89 -10.32 2.52
C VAL A 66 -12.48 -10.64 3.89
N VAL A 67 -11.83 -10.25 4.99
CA VAL A 67 -12.36 -10.47 6.35
C VAL A 67 -13.68 -9.72 6.54
N ARG A 68 -13.79 -8.49 6.04
CA ARG A 68 -15.02 -7.70 6.13
C ARG A 68 -16.17 -8.34 5.34
N LEU A 69 -15.90 -8.84 4.14
CA LEU A 69 -16.88 -9.56 3.33
C LEU A 69 -17.32 -10.86 4.02
N ARG A 70 -16.40 -11.65 4.56
CA ARG A 70 -16.72 -12.86 5.34
C ARG A 70 -17.62 -12.56 6.53
N ARG A 71 -17.30 -11.52 7.32
CA ARG A 71 -18.15 -11.10 8.45
C ARG A 71 -19.54 -10.67 7.99
N SER A 72 -19.62 -9.95 6.87
CA SER A 72 -20.90 -9.47 6.33
C SER A 72 -21.75 -10.61 5.80
N ALA A 73 -21.15 -11.59 5.13
CA ALA A 73 -21.81 -12.80 4.68
C ALA A 73 -22.34 -13.64 5.86
N TRP A 74 -21.53 -13.81 6.91
CA TRP A 74 -21.94 -14.54 8.10
C TRP A 74 -23.15 -13.92 8.80
N LYS A 75 -23.16 -12.59 8.96
CA LYS A 75 -24.30 -11.86 9.55
C LYS A 75 -25.59 -11.99 8.73
N ARG A 76 -25.48 -12.18 7.41
CA ARG A 76 -26.64 -12.43 6.54
C ARG A 76 -27.22 -13.83 6.75
N LEU A 77 -26.37 -14.81 7.03
CA LEU A 77 -26.77 -16.22 7.16
C LEU A 77 -27.27 -16.56 8.57
N VAL A 78 -26.76 -15.88 9.60
CA VAL A 78 -27.17 -16.09 11.01
C VAL A 78 -27.53 -14.74 11.64
N PRO A 79 -28.74 -14.21 11.37
CA PRO A 79 -29.13 -12.86 11.81
C PRO A 79 -29.53 -12.77 13.29
N PHE A 80 -29.67 -13.89 14.01
CA PHE A 80 -30.22 -13.94 15.37
C PHE A 80 -29.23 -14.37 16.47
N SER A 81 -27.92 -14.42 16.17
CA SER A 81 -26.85 -14.71 17.16
C SER A 81 -26.19 -13.45 17.69
#